data_AF-A0A938TWI6-F1
#
_entry.id   AF-A0A938TWI6-F1
#
_cell.length_a   1.000
_cell.length_b   1.000
_cell.length_c   1.000
_cell.angle_alpha   90.00
_cell.angle_beta   90.00
_cell.angle_gamma   90.00
#
_symmetry.space_group_name_H-M   'P 1'
#
loop_
_entity.id
_entity.type
_entity.pdbx_description
1 polymer ?
#
loop_
_entity_poly.entity_id
_entity_poly.type
_entity_poly.pdbx_seq_one_letter_code
_entity_poly.pdbx_strand_id
1 'polypeptide(L)'
;MRIMFLNKAPKAVYDVTAIETQLNSYASPGTRVEVCFPDNFEGSRVEDVLGDQKMLNGLDHLMETPAIIRKIVWASENGYDAVIQSNTFDPGVDGGRLCVSMPVIGPFRTTIHMVANLVDRIGITVPLPSHIPYTWRLLRTMGMDGFVTGIKTLSTYGSDLK
;
A
#
# COMPACT_ATOMS: atom_id res chain seq x y z
N MET A 1 -3.63 -16.81 13.76
CA MET A 1 -4.05 -15.89 12.69
C MET A 1 -2.95 -15.78 11.65
N ARG A 2 -3.25 -15.92 10.36
CA ARG A 2 -2.34 -15.72 9.23
C ARG A 2 -2.73 -14.47 8.47
N ILE A 3 -1.84 -13.50 8.42
CA ILE A 3 -2.03 -12.23 7.70
C ILE A 3 -1.13 -12.22 6.48
N MET A 4 -1.71 -11.98 5.30
CA MET A 4 -0.93 -11.74 4.09
C MET A 4 -0.49 -10.28 4.07
N PHE A 5 0.81 -10.03 4.00
CA PHE A 5 1.35 -8.73 3.66
C PHE A 5 1.62 -8.70 2.15
N LEU A 6 0.66 -8.18 1.40
CA LEU A 6 0.64 -8.23 -0.06
C LEU A 6 1.37 -7.03 -0.64
N ASN A 7 2.49 -7.29 -1.32
CA ASN A 7 3.18 -6.26 -2.08
C ASN A 7 2.30 -5.68 -3.19
N LYS A 8 2.54 -4.43 -3.60
CA LYS A 8 1.78 -3.82 -4.71
C LYS A 8 2.14 -4.43 -6.08
N ALA A 9 3.42 -4.73 -6.27
CA ALA A 9 3.98 -5.17 -7.54
C ALA A 9 4.47 -6.63 -7.46
N PRO A 10 4.61 -7.31 -8.62
CA PRO A 10 5.13 -8.68 -8.67
C PRO A 10 6.52 -8.78 -8.04
N LYS A 11 6.93 -10.01 -7.72
CA LYS A 11 8.16 -10.21 -6.95
C LYS A 11 9.39 -9.64 -7.65
N ALA A 12 9.99 -8.63 -7.04
CA ALA A 12 11.29 -8.08 -7.38
C ALA A 12 12.36 -8.53 -6.36
N VAL A 13 13.52 -7.87 -6.35
CA VAL A 13 14.61 -8.13 -5.40
C VAL A 13 14.27 -7.51 -4.03
N TYR A 14 13.47 -8.23 -3.24
CA TYR A 14 13.17 -7.88 -1.84
C TYR A 14 13.79 -8.92 -0.89
N ASP A 15 14.38 -8.46 0.21
CA ASP A 15 14.74 -9.34 1.33
C ASP A 15 13.49 -9.68 2.14
N VAL A 16 12.73 -10.66 1.64
CA VAL A 16 11.49 -11.14 2.26
C VAL A 16 11.72 -11.58 3.70
N THR A 17 12.85 -12.23 4.00
CA THR A 17 13.15 -12.73 5.34
C THR A 17 13.33 -11.58 6.32
N ALA A 18 14.07 -10.52 5.95
CA ALA A 18 14.23 -9.35 6.79
C ALA A 18 12.88 -8.64 7.03
N ILE A 19 12.06 -8.47 5.98
CA ILE A 19 10.75 -7.83 6.07
C ILE A 19 9.82 -8.64 6.98
N GLU A 20 9.72 -9.96 6.78
CA GLU A 20 8.89 -10.82 7.62
C GLU A 20 9.38 -10.82 9.07
N THR A 21 10.69 -10.84 9.32
CA THR A 21 11.26 -10.76 10.68
C THR A 21 10.81 -9.48 11.37
N GLN A 22 10.90 -8.34 10.69
CA GLN A 22 10.46 -7.06 11.22
C GLN A 22 8.94 -7.04 11.46
N LEU A 23 8.13 -7.43 10.47
CA LEU A 23 6.66 -7.42 10.60
C LEU A 23 6.18 -8.32 11.73
N ASN A 24 6.75 -9.53 11.84
CA ASN A 24 6.38 -10.47 12.90
C ASN A 24 6.86 -10.02 14.28
N SER A 25 7.88 -9.15 14.39
CA SER A 25 8.26 -8.54 15.68
C SER A 25 7.17 -7.67 16.30
N TYR A 26 6.23 -7.15 15.49
CA TYR A 26 5.06 -6.39 15.94
C TYR A 26 3.81 -7.26 16.11
N ALA A 27 3.84 -8.52 15.66
CA ALA A 27 2.68 -9.39 15.68
C ALA A 27 2.39 -9.92 17.10
N SER A 28 1.11 -9.96 17.47
CA SER A 28 0.69 -10.58 18.73
C SER A 28 0.93 -12.09 18.72
N PRO A 29 1.07 -12.76 19.89
CA PRO A 29 1.22 -14.21 19.96
C PRO A 29 0.15 -14.96 19.16
N GLY A 30 0.57 -15.99 18.42
CA GLY A 30 -0.32 -16.77 17.55
C GLY A 30 -0.71 -16.07 16.22
N THR A 31 -0.15 -14.89 15.92
CA THR A 31 -0.27 -14.22 14.62
C THR A 31 1.01 -14.38 13.83
N ARG A 32 0.88 -14.71 12.54
CA ARG A 32 1.99 -14.75 11.59
C ARG A 32 1.68 -13.85 10.40
N VAL A 33 2.62 -13.00 10.04
CA VAL A 33 2.58 -12.15 8.85
C VAL A 33 3.48 -12.74 7.78
N GLU A 34 2.95 -12.99 6.58
CA GLU A 34 3.65 -13.62 5.46
C GLU A 34 3.65 -12.67 4.25
N VAL A 35 4.82 -12.38 3.69
CA VAL A 35 4.94 -11.47 2.54
C VAL A 35 4.58 -12.24 1.27
N CYS A 36 3.63 -11.70 0.52
CA CYS A 36 3.19 -12.24 -0.75
C CYS A 36 3.26 -11.19 -1.85
N PHE A 37 3.23 -11.66 -3.10
CA PHE A 37 3.28 -10.81 -4.29
C PHE A 37 2.11 -11.16 -5.20
N PRO A 38 1.53 -10.19 -5.92
CA PRO A 38 0.61 -10.48 -7.01
C PRO A 38 1.34 -11.23 -8.12
N ASP A 39 0.57 -11.95 -8.93
CA ASP A 39 1.09 -12.60 -10.13
C ASP A 39 1.48 -11.53 -11.16
N ASN A 40 2.31 -11.92 -12.13
CA ASN A 40 2.66 -11.05 -13.25
C ASN A 40 1.39 -10.62 -14.01
N PHE A 41 1.38 -9.37 -14.48
CA PHE A 41 0.26 -8.80 -15.23
C PHE A 41 0.77 -7.89 -16.36
N GLU A 42 -0.06 -7.71 -17.38
CA GLU A 42 0.24 -6.81 -18.49
C GLU A 42 0.33 -5.35 -18.03
N GLY A 43 1.38 -4.65 -18.46
CA GLY A 43 1.62 -3.28 -18.03
C GLY A 43 2.34 -3.14 -16.68
N SER A 44 2.86 -4.23 -16.10
CA SER A 44 3.68 -4.18 -14.87
C SER A 44 4.92 -3.28 -14.99
N ARG A 45 5.44 -3.07 -16.20
CA ARG A 45 6.57 -2.16 -16.48
C ARG A 45 6.21 -0.67 -16.43
N VAL A 46 4.93 -0.31 -16.31
CA VAL A 46 4.51 1.10 -16.25
C VAL A 46 5.10 1.79 -15.02
N GLU A 47 5.17 1.08 -13.89
CA GLU A 47 5.84 1.59 -12.69
C GLU A 47 7.31 1.90 -12.97
N ASP A 48 8.07 0.94 -13.51
CA ASP A 48 9.51 1.12 -13.75
C ASP A 48 9.77 2.32 -14.67
N VAL A 49 9.06 2.38 -15.80
CA VAL A 49 9.22 3.44 -16.80
C VAL A 49 8.90 4.83 -16.22
N LEU A 50 7.80 4.96 -15.47
CA LEU A 50 7.42 6.22 -14.86
C LEU A 50 8.30 6.55 -13.65
N GLY A 51 8.77 5.55 -12.92
CA GLY A 51 9.69 5.66 -11.79
C GLY A 51 11.03 6.23 -12.22
N ASP A 52 11.62 5.68 -13.28
CA ASP A 52 12.88 6.15 -13.86
C ASP A 52 12.80 7.61 -14.33
N GLN A 53 11.62 8.03 -14.77
CA GLN A 53 11.36 9.41 -15.21
C GLN A 53 10.93 10.33 -14.06
N LYS A 54 10.77 9.81 -12.84
CA LYS A 54 10.19 10.54 -11.69
C LYS A 54 8.80 11.13 -11.99
N MET A 55 7.99 10.39 -12.75
CA MET A 55 6.66 10.77 -13.25
C MET A 55 5.51 9.94 -12.67
N LEU A 56 5.76 9.11 -11.65
CA LEU A 56 4.71 8.35 -10.97
C LEU A 56 3.63 9.27 -10.40
N ASN A 57 2.38 8.94 -10.63
CA ASN A 57 1.25 9.81 -10.34
C ASN A 57 -0.02 9.05 -9.91
N GLY A 58 0.11 7.73 -9.68
CA GLY A 58 -0.98 6.82 -9.37
C GLY A 58 -1.48 6.00 -10.55
N LEU A 59 -1.00 6.23 -11.79
CA LEU A 59 -1.33 5.36 -12.92
C LEU A 59 -0.84 3.92 -12.70
N ASP A 60 0.36 3.74 -12.15
CA ASP A 60 0.94 2.44 -11.80
C ASP A 60 0.02 1.64 -10.86
N HIS A 61 -0.50 2.29 -9.82
CA HIS A 61 -1.47 1.70 -8.90
C HIS A 61 -2.75 1.24 -9.60
N LEU A 62 -3.24 1.98 -10.60
CA LEU A 62 -4.42 1.57 -11.37
C LEU A 62 -4.12 0.34 -12.23
N MET A 63 -2.94 0.26 -12.83
CA MET A 63 -2.50 -0.89 -13.63
C MET A 63 -2.35 -2.16 -12.79
N GLU A 64 -1.86 -2.03 -11.55
CA GLU A 64 -1.66 -3.14 -10.61
C GLU A 64 -2.97 -3.69 -10.01
N THR A 65 -4.00 -2.84 -9.90
CA THR A 65 -5.21 -3.12 -9.12
C THR A 65 -5.86 -4.48 -9.44
N PRO A 66 -6.06 -4.90 -10.71
CA PRO A 66 -6.63 -6.21 -11.00
C PRO A 66 -5.79 -7.38 -10.49
N ALA A 67 -4.46 -7.28 -10.54
CA ALA A 67 -3.56 -8.34 -10.07
C ALA A 67 -3.56 -8.44 -8.54
N ILE A 68 -3.58 -7.30 -7.85
CA ILE A 68 -3.72 -7.22 -6.40
C ILE A 68 -5.05 -7.85 -5.95
N ILE A 69 -6.17 -7.50 -6.58
CA ILE A 69 -7.50 -8.04 -6.25
C ILE A 69 -7.54 -9.57 -6.43
N ARG A 70 -6.99 -10.09 -7.54
CA ARG A 70 -6.88 -11.55 -7.74
C ARG A 70 -6.10 -12.22 -6.61
N LYS A 71 -5.00 -11.60 -6.16
CA LYS A 71 -4.19 -12.16 -5.08
C LYS A 71 -4.90 -12.11 -3.72
N ILE A 72 -5.71 -11.07 -3.48
CA ILE A 72 -6.58 -10.97 -2.30
C ILE A 72 -7.61 -12.11 -2.29
N VAL A 73 -8.27 -12.40 -3.42
CA VAL A 73 -9.21 -13.53 -3.53
C VAL A 73 -8.49 -14.84 -3.25
N TRP A 74 -7.32 -15.05 -3.88
CA TRP A 74 -6.49 -16.22 -3.63
C TRP A 74 -6.12 -16.35 -2.14
N ALA A 75 -5.83 -15.25 -1.45
CA ALA A 75 -5.56 -15.25 -0.01
C ALA A 75 -6.74 -15.82 0.80
N SER A 76 -7.97 -15.39 0.47
CA SER A 76 -9.20 -15.90 1.10
C SER A 76 -9.33 -17.42 0.91
N GLU A 77 -9.10 -17.91 -0.32
CA GLU A 77 -9.22 -19.33 -0.67
C GLU A 77 -8.13 -20.19 -0.01
N ASN A 78 -7.00 -19.58 0.38
CA ASN A 78 -5.83 -20.26 0.95
C ASN A 78 -5.70 -20.06 2.48
N GLY A 79 -6.80 -19.71 3.14
CA GLY A 79 -6.92 -19.70 4.60
C GLY A 79 -6.12 -18.58 5.27
N TYR A 80 -5.97 -17.42 4.62
CA TYR A 80 -5.54 -16.20 5.29
C TYR A 80 -6.73 -15.55 6.01
N ASP A 81 -6.48 -15.05 7.20
CA ASP A 81 -7.49 -14.39 8.05
C ASP A 81 -7.61 -12.89 7.78
N ALA A 82 -6.62 -12.28 7.10
CA ALA A 82 -6.64 -10.89 6.68
C ALA A 82 -5.56 -10.62 5.60
N VAL A 83 -5.72 -9.52 4.88
CA VAL A 83 -4.71 -8.97 3.96
C VAL A 83 -4.35 -7.54 4.35
N ILE A 84 -3.06 -7.24 4.39
CA ILE A 84 -2.51 -5.89 4.41
C ILE A 84 -1.90 -5.64 3.03
N GLN A 85 -2.45 -4.70 2.28
CA GLN A 85 -1.84 -4.22 1.04
C GLN A 85 -0.71 -3.26 1.42
N SER A 86 0.52 -3.49 0.96
CA SER A 86 1.72 -2.87 1.55
C SER A 86 1.97 -1.41 1.16
N ASN A 87 1.31 -0.88 0.13
CA ASN A 87 1.67 0.40 -0.45
C ASN A 87 0.93 1.56 0.20
N THR A 88 1.62 2.69 0.36
CA THR A 88 1.16 3.93 1.01
C THR A 88 -0.03 4.62 0.32
N PHE A 89 -0.55 4.09 -0.78
CA PHE A 89 -1.72 4.64 -1.49
C PHE A 89 -2.87 3.62 -1.62
N ASP A 90 -2.77 2.48 -0.92
CA ASP A 90 -3.82 1.47 -0.78
C ASP A 90 -4.41 0.90 -2.11
N PRO A 91 -3.64 0.69 -3.20
CA PRO A 91 -4.19 0.16 -4.44
C PRO A 91 -4.92 -1.17 -4.25
N GLY A 92 -6.11 -1.31 -4.84
CA GLY A 92 -6.89 -2.55 -4.79
C GLY A 92 -7.51 -2.89 -3.43
N VAL A 93 -7.33 -2.09 -2.37
CA VAL A 93 -7.93 -2.36 -1.05
C VAL A 93 -9.45 -2.32 -1.12
N ASP A 94 -10.03 -1.23 -1.62
CA ASP A 94 -11.49 -1.10 -1.69
C ASP A 94 -12.12 -2.10 -2.67
N GLY A 95 -11.45 -2.38 -3.79
CA GLY A 95 -11.87 -3.43 -4.72
C GLY A 95 -11.81 -4.83 -4.10
N GLY A 96 -10.75 -5.14 -3.36
CA GLY A 96 -10.57 -6.42 -2.69
C GLY A 96 -11.65 -6.70 -1.64
N ARG A 97 -12.09 -5.67 -0.90
CA ARG A 97 -13.19 -5.79 0.08
C ARG A 97 -14.52 -6.20 -0.55
N LEU A 98 -14.74 -5.91 -1.83
CA LEU A 98 -15.96 -6.33 -2.54
C LEU A 98 -15.93 -7.83 -2.88
N CYS A 99 -14.76 -8.45 -2.88
CA CYS A 99 -14.59 -9.82 -3.33
C CYS A 99 -14.48 -10.84 -2.18
N VAL A 100 -14.24 -10.39 -0.95
CA VAL A 100 -13.89 -11.27 0.17
C VAL A 100 -14.52 -10.85 1.49
N SER A 101 -14.71 -11.79 2.40
CA SER A 101 -15.28 -11.51 3.74
C SER A 101 -14.24 -11.16 4.80
N MET A 102 -12.97 -11.54 4.61
CA MET A 102 -11.92 -11.21 5.57
C MET A 102 -11.47 -9.74 5.44
N PRO A 103 -10.90 -9.14 6.49
CA PRO A 103 -10.39 -7.77 6.43
C PRO A 103 -9.30 -7.59 5.37
N VAL A 104 -9.46 -6.55 4.55
CA VAL A 104 -8.42 -6.03 3.64
C VAL A 104 -8.11 -4.61 4.09
N ILE A 105 -6.85 -4.37 4.44
CA ILE A 105 -6.38 -3.14 5.09
C ILE A 105 -5.25 -2.54 4.25
N GLY A 106 -5.26 -1.22 4.10
CA GLY A 106 -4.14 -0.48 3.52
C GLY A 106 -3.52 0.47 4.56
N PRO A 107 -2.22 0.74 4.47
CA PRO A 107 -1.51 1.60 5.41
C PRO A 107 -1.95 3.05 5.35
N PHE A 108 -2.38 3.59 4.19
CA PHE A 108 -2.72 5.00 4.06
C PHE A 108 -3.91 5.35 4.97
N ARG A 109 -5.06 4.72 4.71
CA ARG A 109 -6.28 4.99 5.46
C ARG A 109 -6.11 4.68 6.95
N THR A 110 -5.41 3.57 7.25
CA THR A 110 -5.16 3.14 8.64
C THR A 110 -4.30 4.16 9.39
N THR A 111 -3.22 4.65 8.78
CA THR A 111 -2.32 5.64 9.38
C THR A 111 -3.04 6.96 9.64
N ILE A 112 -3.81 7.45 8.67
CA ILE A 112 -4.54 8.72 8.80
C ILE A 112 -5.56 8.65 9.96
N HIS A 113 -6.32 7.56 10.07
CA HIS A 113 -7.26 7.40 11.18
C HIS A 113 -6.56 7.17 12.52
N MET A 114 -5.47 6.41 12.58
CA MET A 114 -4.70 6.21 13.82
C MET A 114 -4.15 7.55 14.33
N VAL A 115 -3.47 8.31 13.46
CA VAL A 115 -2.81 9.56 13.86
C VAL A 115 -3.82 10.64 14.23
N ALA A 116 -5.02 10.67 13.63
CA ALA A 116 -6.09 11.59 14.01
C ALA A 116 -6.57 11.41 15.47
N ASN A 117 -6.28 10.28 16.12
CA ASN A 117 -6.54 10.10 17.55
C ASN A 117 -5.42 10.64 18.46
N LEU A 118 -4.29 11.04 17.88
CA LEU A 118 -3.08 11.42 18.61
C LEU A 118 -2.72 12.91 18.46
N VAL A 119 -3.18 13.55 17.39
CA VAL A 119 -2.81 14.94 17.06
C VAL A 119 -3.99 15.71 16.47
N ASP A 120 -3.99 17.04 16.66
CA ASP A 120 -5.00 17.93 16.08
C ASP A 120 -4.80 18.18 14.57
N ARG A 121 -3.57 18.01 14.07
CA ARG A 121 -3.15 18.40 12.72
C ARG A 121 -2.12 17.43 12.16
N ILE A 122 -2.30 17.04 10.90
CA ILE A 122 -1.48 16.05 10.21
C ILE A 122 -0.68 16.73 9.08
N GLY A 123 0.62 16.49 9.05
CA GLY A 123 1.48 16.82 7.91
C GLY A 123 1.90 15.53 7.19
N ILE A 124 1.87 15.54 5.86
CA ILE A 124 2.21 14.35 5.05
C ILE A 124 3.44 14.66 4.19
N THR A 125 4.35 13.70 4.10
CA THR A 125 5.43 13.69 3.10
C THR A 125 5.16 12.66 2.03
N VAL A 126 5.47 13.00 0.77
CA VAL A 126 5.31 12.10 -0.39
C VAL A 126 6.60 12.04 -1.22
N PRO A 127 6.85 10.97 -1.98
CA PRO A 127 8.08 10.85 -2.76
C PRO A 127 8.26 11.96 -3.80
N LEU A 128 7.25 12.17 -4.65
CA LEU A 128 7.31 13.04 -5.83
C LEU A 128 6.24 14.14 -5.78
N PRO A 129 6.45 15.30 -6.46
CA PRO A 129 5.46 16.37 -6.52
C PRO A 129 4.09 15.92 -7.05
N SER A 130 4.09 15.01 -8.03
CA SER A 130 2.91 14.39 -8.64
C SER A 130 2.04 13.61 -7.65
N HIS A 131 2.62 13.12 -6.55
CA HIS A 131 1.87 12.44 -5.49
C HIS A 131 1.07 13.40 -4.61
N ILE A 132 1.36 14.70 -4.60
CA ILE A 132 0.60 15.70 -3.82
C ILE A 132 -0.88 15.72 -4.22
N PRO A 133 -1.25 15.99 -5.50
CA PRO A 133 -2.65 15.99 -5.89
C PRO A 133 -3.29 14.61 -5.76
N TYR A 134 -2.53 13.53 -5.94
CA TYR A 134 -3.03 12.17 -5.77
C TYR A 134 -3.42 11.88 -4.31
N THR A 135 -2.57 12.25 -3.35
CA THR A 135 -2.83 12.10 -1.91
C THR A 135 -4.05 12.91 -1.48
N TRP A 136 -4.20 14.15 -1.98
CA TRP A 136 -5.40 14.96 -1.70
C TRP A 136 -6.68 14.30 -2.18
N ARG A 137 -6.66 13.59 -3.31
CA ARG A 137 -7.83 12.84 -3.79
C ARG A 137 -8.18 11.70 -2.83
N LEU A 138 -7.18 10.93 -2.38
CA LEU A 138 -7.39 9.83 -1.42
C LEU A 138 -7.90 10.33 -0.05
N LEU A 139 -7.39 11.45 0.46
CA LEU A 139 -7.90 12.02 1.71
C LEU A 139 -9.38 12.39 1.61
N ARG A 140 -9.80 12.94 0.46
CA ARG A 140 -11.19 13.33 0.22
C ARG A 140 -12.13 12.14 0.13
N THR A 141 -11.69 10.98 -0.39
CA THR A 141 -12.56 9.79 -0.42
C THR A 141 -12.88 9.25 0.97
N MET A 142 -12.05 9.57 1.97
CA MET A 142 -12.27 9.20 3.38
C MET A 142 -12.73 10.37 4.27
N GLY A 143 -12.94 11.57 3.71
CA GLY A 143 -13.35 12.76 4.47
C GLY A 143 -12.32 13.26 5.49
N MET A 144 -11.04 12.94 5.29
CA MET A 144 -9.96 13.25 6.24
C MET A 144 -9.09 14.45 5.81
N ASP A 145 -9.41 15.09 4.69
CA ASP A 145 -8.63 16.22 4.17
C ASP A 145 -8.62 17.43 5.12
N GLY A 146 -9.67 17.63 5.92
CA GLY A 146 -9.73 18.68 6.94
C GLY A 146 -8.74 18.52 8.10
N PHE A 147 -8.22 17.31 8.33
CA PHE A 147 -7.20 17.04 9.37
C PHE A 147 -5.77 17.31 8.87
N VAL A 148 -5.58 17.42 7.54
CA VAL A 148 -4.25 17.54 6.93
C VAL A 148 -3.95 19.00 6.62
N THR A 149 -2.89 19.54 7.22
CA THR A 149 -2.49 20.95 7.04
C THR A 149 -1.65 21.19 5.80
N GLY A 150 -1.00 20.16 5.28
CA GLY A 150 -0.13 20.28 4.12
C GLY A 150 0.54 18.97 3.76
N ILE A 151 0.88 18.88 2.47
CA ILE A 151 1.60 17.75 1.89
C ILE A 151 2.86 18.30 1.22
N LYS A 152 4.02 17.78 1.62
CA LYS A 152 5.32 18.16 1.03
C LYS A 152 5.94 16.97 0.31
N THR A 153 6.72 17.24 -0.72
CA THR A 153 7.47 16.20 -1.43
C THR A 153 8.92 16.14 -0.94
N LEU A 154 9.49 14.93 -0.95
CA LEU A 154 10.93 14.72 -0.80
C LEU A 154 11.69 14.92 -2.13
N SER A 155 10.99 15.07 -3.26
CA SER A 155 11.53 15.21 -4.61
C SER A 155 12.48 14.08 -5.01
N THR A 156 12.23 12.87 -4.51
CA THR A 156 13.07 11.70 -4.75
C THR A 156 12.23 10.43 -4.92
N TYR A 157 12.76 9.48 -5.69
CA TYR A 157 12.17 8.16 -5.92
C TYR A 157 13.26 7.18 -6.35
N GLY A 158 13.15 5.92 -5.96
CA GLY A 158 14.09 4.86 -6.35
C GLY A 158 15.43 4.90 -5.59
N SER A 159 16.50 4.50 -6.26
CA SER A 159 17.86 4.31 -5.71
C SER A 159 18.53 5.58 -5.17
N ASP A 160 17.91 6.74 -5.36
CA ASP A 160 18.31 8.02 -4.77
C ASP A 160 18.02 8.09 -3.25
N LEU A 161 17.26 7.14 -2.69
CA LEU A 161 17.04 6.98 -1.25
C LEU A 161 18.24 6.26 -0.61
N LYS A 162 19.19 7.04 -0.09
CA LYS A 162 20.27 6.57 0.78
C LYS A 162 19.96 6.84 2.25
#